data_AF-A0A965YWJ8-F1
#
_entry.id   AF-A0A965YWJ8-F1
#
_cell.length_a   1.000
_cell.length_b   1.000
_cell.length_c   1.000
_cell.angle_alpha   90.00
_cell.angle_beta   90.00
_cell.angle_gamma   90.00
#
_symmetry.space_group_name_H-M   'P 1'
#
loop_
_entity.id
_entity.type
_entity.pdbx_description
1 polymer ?
#
loop_
_entity_poly.entity_id
_entity_poly.type
_entity_poly.pdbx_seq_one_letter_code
_entity_poly.pdbx_strand_id
1 'polypeptide(L)'
;MKLAKVVFFFDDNFDSFKALVERTDYVCGFNNHNFDDNLCNAHGLTIPKEKSKDVLQMIWAALGLGCEFKRGTHAGYSLEAMVKTNCPDVKLKQFSGAMAPICYQTGKMGSVIDYCLHDVHMLKQLVNHIRLNGFLISPKNQTLKILIDF
;
A
#
# COMPACT_ATOMS: atom_id res chain seq x y z
N MET A 1 -9.07 -21.50 1.60
CA MET A 1 -8.29 -20.24 1.57
C MET A 1 -7.16 -20.37 2.56
N LYS A 2 -5.88 -20.40 2.14
CA LYS A 2 -4.76 -20.39 3.09
C LYS A 2 -4.73 -19.03 3.78
N LEU A 3 -4.66 -19.01 5.12
CA LEU A 3 -4.44 -17.79 5.89
C LEU A 3 -3.15 -17.13 5.39
N ALA A 4 -3.22 -15.83 5.08
CA ALA A 4 -2.03 -15.07 4.74
C ALA A 4 -1.13 -15.03 5.98
N LYS A 5 0.14 -15.45 5.83
CA LYS A 5 1.13 -15.31 6.89
C LYS A 5 1.43 -13.82 7.05
N VAL A 6 1.09 -13.27 8.22
CA VAL A 6 1.47 -11.90 8.59
C VAL A 6 2.85 -11.95 9.23
N VAL A 7 3.74 -11.08 8.78
CA VAL A 7 5.10 -10.90 9.31
C VAL A 7 5.36 -9.41 9.39
N PHE A 8 5.98 -8.96 10.46
CA PHE A 8 6.47 -7.60 10.62
C PHE A 8 7.97 -7.64 10.86
N PHE A 9 8.66 -6.55 10.49
CA PHE A 9 10.10 -6.45 10.56
C PHE A 9 10.50 -5.22 11.36
N PHE A 10 11.51 -5.39 12.19
CA PHE A 10 12.19 -4.36 12.96
C PHE A 10 13.66 -4.30 12.52
N ASP A 11 14.42 -3.40 13.13
CA ASP A 11 15.83 -3.22 12.83
C ASP A 11 16.64 -4.52 13.03
N ASP A 12 16.28 -5.31 14.04
CA ASP A 12 16.95 -6.57 14.40
C ASP A 12 16.70 -7.73 13.42
N ASN A 13 15.74 -7.62 12.50
CA ASN A 13 15.42 -8.67 11.54
C ASN A 13 15.21 -8.16 10.10
N PHE A 14 15.70 -6.96 9.78
CA PHE A 14 15.55 -6.35 8.47
C PHE A 14 16.12 -7.19 7.32
N ASP A 15 17.18 -7.97 7.54
CA ASP A 15 17.70 -8.90 6.52
C ASP A 15 16.70 -10.01 6.15
N SER A 16 15.82 -10.40 7.07
CA SER A 16 14.71 -11.32 6.76
C SER A 16 13.68 -10.70 5.83
N PHE A 17 13.50 -9.37 5.89
CA PHE A 17 12.68 -8.63 4.94
C PHE A 17 13.34 -8.58 3.56
N LYS A 18 14.65 -8.30 3.48
CA LYS A 18 15.41 -8.35 2.22
C LYS A 18 15.27 -9.71 1.53
N ALA A 19 15.48 -10.79 2.29
CA ALA A 19 15.33 -12.16 1.78
C ALA A 19 13.88 -12.50 1.37
N LEU A 20 12.87 -11.84 1.95
CA LEU A 20 11.47 -11.97 1.51
C LEU A 20 11.20 -11.25 0.20
N VAL A 21 11.73 -10.03 0.05
CA VAL A 21 11.63 -9.26 -1.19
C VAL A 21 12.38 -9.93 -2.34
N GLU A 22 13.54 -10.52 -2.09
CA GLU A 22 14.33 -11.21 -3.10
C GLU A 22 13.58 -12.41 -3.70
N ARG A 23 12.97 -13.24 -2.85
CA ARG A 23 12.29 -14.48 -3.28
C ARG A 23 10.86 -14.31 -3.81
N THR A 24 10.25 -13.13 -3.65
CA THR A 24 8.91 -12.87 -4.16
C THR A 24 8.98 -12.37 -5.59
N ASP A 25 7.96 -12.69 -6.40
CA ASP A 25 7.86 -12.21 -7.77
C ASP A 25 7.52 -10.72 -7.80
N TYR A 26 6.65 -10.28 -6.88
CA TYR A 26 6.16 -8.90 -6.81
C TYR A 26 6.10 -8.37 -5.38
N VAL A 27 6.31 -7.06 -5.25
CA VAL A 27 6.10 -6.27 -4.04
C VAL A 27 5.04 -5.22 -4.36
N CYS A 28 3.89 -5.30 -3.70
CA CYS A 28 2.78 -4.39 -3.93
C CYS A 28 2.65 -3.39 -2.78
N GLY A 29 2.57 -2.10 -3.10
CA GLY A 29 2.40 -1.01 -2.15
C GLY A 29 1.36 0.01 -2.60
N PHE A 30 1.22 1.07 -1.81
CA PHE A 30 0.36 2.21 -2.11
C PHE A 30 1.16 3.50 -1.93
N ASN A 31 1.51 4.17 -3.04
CA ASN A 31 2.49 5.27 -3.06
C ASN A 31 3.93 4.83 -2.70
N ASN A 32 4.26 3.55 -2.87
CA ASN A 32 5.57 3.02 -2.50
C ASN A 32 6.70 3.53 -3.40
N HIS A 33 6.44 3.78 -4.69
CA HIS A 33 7.48 4.31 -5.59
C HIS A 33 8.00 5.69 -5.14
N ASN A 34 7.13 6.50 -4.51
CA ASN A 34 7.50 7.83 -4.04
C ASN A 34 8.04 7.83 -2.60
N PHE A 35 7.78 6.78 -1.82
CA PHE A 35 8.09 6.74 -0.40
C PHE A 35 8.85 5.48 0.00
N ASP A 36 8.18 4.33 0.09
CA ASP A 36 8.75 3.10 0.66
C ASP A 36 9.97 2.58 -0.11
N ASP A 37 9.96 2.65 -1.44
CA ASP A 37 11.07 2.20 -2.28
C ASP A 37 12.33 3.05 -2.05
N ASN A 38 12.16 4.36 -1.88
CA ASN A 38 13.27 5.28 -1.55
C ASN A 38 13.83 4.99 -0.16
N LEU A 39 12.95 4.70 0.80
CA LEU A 39 13.36 4.32 2.16
C LEU A 39 14.10 2.98 2.14
N CYS A 40 13.59 1.96 1.45
CA CYS A 40 14.27 0.68 1.30
C CYS A 40 15.67 0.87 0.68
N ASN A 41 15.77 1.68 -0.38
CA ASN A 41 17.03 1.95 -1.04
C ASN A 41 18.04 2.65 -0.11
N ALA A 42 17.59 3.60 0.72
CA ALA A 42 18.43 4.24 1.73
C ALA A 42 18.95 3.26 2.80
N HIS A 43 18.26 2.13 3.01
CA HIS A 43 18.64 1.06 3.93
C HIS A 43 19.26 -0.16 3.24
N GLY A 44 19.77 -0.01 2.00
CA GLY A 44 20.51 -1.04 1.28
C GLY A 44 19.63 -2.17 0.71
N LEU A 45 18.35 -1.89 0.46
CA LEU A 45 17.44 -2.78 -0.25
C LEU A 45 16.88 -2.07 -1.49
N THR A 46 17.41 -2.42 -2.66
CA THR A 46 16.85 -1.95 -3.94
C THR A 46 15.76 -2.92 -4.41
N ILE A 47 14.53 -2.43 -4.54
CA ILE A 47 13.42 -3.19 -5.13
C ILE A 47 13.44 -2.93 -6.65
N PRO A 48 13.60 -3.97 -7.50
CA PRO A 48 13.57 -3.78 -8.95
C PRO A 48 12.23 -3.23 -9.42
N LYS A 49 12.23 -2.32 -10.40
CA LYS A 49 11.02 -1.62 -10.87
C LYS A 49 9.97 -2.58 -11.42
N GLU A 50 10.39 -3.68 -12.01
CA GLU A 50 9.54 -4.74 -12.54
C GLU A 50 8.81 -5.52 -11.44
N LYS A 51 9.42 -5.60 -10.23
CA LYS A 51 8.83 -6.23 -9.04
C LYS A 51 7.95 -5.26 -8.26
N SER A 52 8.28 -3.97 -8.26
CA SER A 52 7.55 -2.94 -7.50
C SER A 52 6.24 -2.54 -8.19
N LYS A 53 5.12 -2.70 -7.49
CA LYS A 53 3.76 -2.42 -7.99
C LYS A 53 3.08 -1.40 -7.09
N ASP A 54 2.95 -0.17 -7.59
CA ASP A 54 2.31 0.94 -6.88
C ASP A 54 0.85 1.12 -7.30
N VAL A 55 -0.07 0.74 -6.41
CA VAL A 55 -1.51 0.79 -6.67
C VAL A 55 -2.01 2.22 -6.87
N LEU A 56 -1.42 3.22 -6.22
CA LEU A 56 -1.83 4.62 -6.40
C LEU A 56 -1.47 5.12 -7.81
N GLN A 57 -0.28 4.77 -8.30
CA GLN A 57 0.11 5.10 -9.67
C GLN A 57 -0.75 4.38 -10.70
N MET A 58 -1.14 3.12 -10.45
CA MET A 58 -2.08 2.40 -11.31
C MET A 58 -3.46 3.08 -11.37
N ILE A 59 -3.95 3.59 -10.22
CA ILE A 59 -5.19 4.39 -10.16
C ILE A 59 -5.06 5.66 -10.98
N TRP A 60 -3.95 6.40 -10.83
CA TRP A 60 -3.69 7.61 -11.61
C TRP A 60 -3.59 7.33 -13.12
N ALA A 61 -2.90 6.26 -13.51
CA ALA A 61 -2.84 5.85 -14.90
C ALA A 61 -4.23 5.50 -15.47
N ALA A 62 -5.07 4.80 -14.71
CA ALA A 62 -6.45 4.50 -15.10
C ALA A 62 -7.36 5.74 -15.20
N LEU A 63 -6.98 6.84 -14.55
CA LEU A 63 -7.62 8.14 -14.67
C LEU A 63 -7.06 8.99 -15.83
N GLY A 64 -6.06 8.49 -16.57
CA GLY A 64 -5.34 9.25 -17.59
C GLY A 64 -4.40 10.32 -17.01
N LEU A 65 -3.98 10.17 -15.76
CA LEU A 65 -3.05 11.06 -15.08
C LEU A 65 -1.61 10.54 -15.18
N GLY A 66 -0.64 11.45 -15.03
CA GLY A 66 0.78 11.09 -14.93
C GLY A 66 1.15 10.53 -13.56
N CYS A 67 2.41 10.12 -13.40
CA CYS A 67 2.94 9.63 -12.12
C CYS A 67 3.32 10.74 -11.13
N GLU A 68 3.38 12.00 -11.58
CA GLU A 68 3.72 13.16 -10.74
C GLU A 68 2.48 13.74 -10.06
N PHE A 69 2.53 13.84 -8.73
CA PHE A 69 1.43 14.38 -7.95
C PHE A 69 1.13 15.84 -8.30
N LYS A 70 -0.11 16.11 -8.73
CA LYS A 70 -0.67 17.47 -8.88
C LYS A 70 -1.89 17.61 -8.01
N ARG A 71 -1.86 18.51 -7.01
CA ARG A 71 -2.93 18.67 -6.01
C ARG A 71 -4.33 18.78 -6.61
N GLY A 72 -4.49 19.52 -7.72
CA GLY A 72 -5.80 19.72 -8.37
C GLY A 72 -6.42 18.46 -8.97
N THR A 73 -5.61 17.47 -9.37
CA THR A 73 -6.09 16.28 -10.11
C THR A 73 -5.84 14.97 -9.36
N HIS A 74 -4.75 14.87 -8.59
CA HIS A 74 -4.28 13.63 -7.95
C HIS A 74 -4.77 13.49 -6.50
N ALA A 75 -5.30 14.55 -5.90
CA ALA A 75 -5.87 14.49 -4.55
C ALA A 75 -7.22 13.75 -4.53
N GLY A 76 -7.52 13.13 -3.38
CA GLY A 76 -8.79 12.43 -3.12
C GLY A 76 -8.76 10.91 -3.36
N TYR A 77 -7.59 10.34 -3.67
CA TYR A 77 -7.40 8.90 -3.90
C TYR A 77 -6.53 8.26 -2.81
N SER A 78 -6.73 8.62 -1.54
CA SER A 78 -6.03 7.94 -0.44
C SER A 78 -6.45 6.47 -0.35
N LEU A 79 -5.63 5.62 0.24
CA LEU A 79 -5.95 4.20 0.46
C LEU A 79 -7.31 4.04 1.18
N GLU A 80 -7.53 4.82 2.23
CA GLU A 80 -8.81 4.83 2.96
C GLU A 80 -9.99 5.22 2.07
N ALA A 81 -9.84 6.25 1.23
CA ALA A 81 -10.92 6.68 0.33
C ALA A 81 -11.24 5.58 -0.69
N MET A 82 -10.22 4.96 -1.28
CA MET A 82 -10.40 3.85 -2.23
C MET A 82 -11.04 2.63 -1.57
N VAL A 83 -10.60 2.26 -0.37
CA VAL A 83 -11.15 1.12 0.38
C VAL A 83 -12.59 1.39 0.80
N LYS A 84 -12.90 2.57 1.33
CA LYS A 84 -14.27 2.94 1.72
C LYS A 84 -15.25 2.83 0.54
N THR A 85 -14.81 3.19 -0.66
CA THR A 85 -15.64 3.13 -1.87
C THR A 85 -15.82 1.70 -2.41
N ASN A 86 -14.79 0.86 -2.33
CA ASN A 86 -14.78 -0.45 -3.02
C ASN A 86 -14.96 -1.66 -2.11
N CYS A 87 -14.67 -1.50 -0.82
CA CYS A 87 -14.65 -2.55 0.18
C CYS A 87 -15.35 -2.04 1.46
N PRO A 88 -16.65 -1.71 1.42
CA PRO A 88 -17.33 -1.02 2.51
C PRO A 88 -17.35 -1.79 3.83
N ASP A 89 -17.20 -3.12 3.79
CA ASP A 89 -17.16 -3.98 4.98
C ASP A 89 -15.77 -4.02 5.65
N VAL A 90 -14.74 -3.43 5.02
CA VAL A 90 -13.39 -3.40 5.59
C VAL A 90 -13.29 -2.29 6.62
N LYS A 91 -12.91 -2.68 7.84
CA LYS A 91 -12.66 -1.72 8.93
C LYS A 91 -11.48 -0.82 8.57
N LEU A 92 -11.73 0.49 8.56
CA LEU A 92 -10.69 1.50 8.38
C LEU A 92 -9.82 1.64 9.63
N LYS A 93 -8.58 2.08 9.43
CA LYS A 93 -7.67 2.36 10.55
C LYS A 93 -8.21 3.50 11.43
N GLN A 94 -7.97 3.38 12.73
CA GLN A 94 -8.40 4.39 13.71
C GLN A 94 -7.37 5.52 13.88
N PHE A 95 -6.13 5.28 13.46
CA PHE A 95 -5.01 6.21 13.67
C PHE A 95 -4.50 6.74 12.33
N SER A 96 -4.19 8.04 12.31
CA SER A 96 -3.58 8.68 11.14
C SER A 96 -2.10 8.32 11.04
N GLY A 97 -1.50 8.51 9.86
CA GLY A 97 -0.06 8.33 9.69
C GLY A 97 0.79 9.26 10.56
N ALA A 98 0.25 10.40 10.99
CA ALA A 98 0.94 11.30 11.92
C ALA A 98 1.10 10.70 13.32
N MET A 99 0.27 9.72 13.70
CA MET A 99 0.37 9.06 15.01
C MET A 99 1.46 7.99 15.06
N ALA A 100 1.82 7.37 13.93
CA ALA A 100 2.82 6.29 13.91
C ALA A 100 4.20 6.75 14.44
N PRO A 101 4.76 7.91 14.01
CA PRO A 101 6.00 8.44 14.59
C PRO A 101 5.88 8.74 16.09
N ILE A 102 4.76 9.28 16.55
CA ILE A 102 4.54 9.60 17.97
C ILE A 102 4.50 8.32 18.81
N CYS A 103 3.76 7.31 18.35
CA CYS A 103 3.72 5.99 18.99
C CYS A 103 5.12 5.35 19.02
N TYR A 104 5.89 5.48 17.94
CA TYR A 104 7.26 4.98 17.91
C TYR A 104 8.14 5.67 18.96
N GLN A 105 8.17 7.00 18.97
CA GLN A 105 8.97 7.80 19.90
C GLN A 105 8.58 7.61 21.36
N THR A 106 7.32 7.25 21.63
CA THR A 106 6.80 7.01 22.99
C THR A 106 6.84 5.53 23.41
N GLY A 107 7.52 4.67 22.65
CA GLY A 107 7.70 3.26 22.98
C GLY A 107 6.45 2.39 22.80
N LYS A 108 5.38 2.91 22.16
CA LYS A 108 4.12 2.19 21.91
C LYS A 108 4.22 1.32 20.65
N MET A 109 5.17 0.39 20.62
CA MET A 109 5.46 -0.43 19.43
C MET A 109 4.26 -1.25 18.95
N GLY A 110 3.45 -1.80 19.85
CA GLY A 110 2.23 -2.52 19.47
C GLY A 110 1.29 -1.67 18.62
N SER A 111 1.12 -0.39 18.95
CA SER A 111 0.30 0.54 18.16
C SER A 111 0.91 0.86 16.78
N VAL A 112 2.24 0.88 16.68
CA VAL A 112 2.93 1.05 15.39
C VAL A 112 2.71 -0.18 14.51
N ILE A 113 2.88 -1.38 15.06
CA ILE A 113 2.62 -2.65 14.36
C ILE A 113 1.16 -2.67 13.89
N ASP A 114 0.21 -2.40 14.77
CA ASP A 114 -1.23 -2.41 14.44
C ASP A 114 -1.56 -1.44 13.32
N TYR A 115 -0.98 -0.23 13.34
CA TYR A 115 -1.13 0.76 12.28
C TYR A 115 -0.63 0.21 10.92
N CYS A 116 0.61 -0.29 10.88
CA CYS A 116 1.20 -0.83 9.66
C CYS A 116 0.43 -2.03 9.12
N LEU A 117 -0.01 -2.93 10.01
CA LEU A 117 -0.78 -4.11 9.63
C LEU A 117 -2.16 -3.75 9.09
N HIS A 118 -2.82 -2.71 9.62
CA HIS A 118 -4.08 -2.23 9.06
C HIS A 118 -3.92 -1.68 7.64
N ASP A 119 -2.85 -0.92 7.37
CA ASP A 119 -2.59 -0.42 6.01
C ASP A 119 -2.34 -1.56 5.02
N VAL A 120 -1.54 -2.57 5.40
CA VAL A 120 -1.31 -3.77 4.59
C VAL A 120 -2.61 -4.56 4.38
N HIS A 121 -3.44 -4.68 5.42
CA HIS A 121 -4.75 -5.34 5.31
C HIS A 121 -5.66 -4.61 4.33
N MET A 122 -5.82 -3.29 4.48
CA MET A 122 -6.62 -2.44 3.60
C MET A 122 -6.16 -2.54 2.14
N LEU A 123 -4.85 -2.44 1.89
CA LEU A 123 -4.28 -2.61 0.55
C LEU A 123 -4.58 -4.00 -0.03
N LYS A 124 -4.42 -5.06 0.77
CA LYS A 124 -4.71 -6.43 0.34
C LYS A 124 -6.17 -6.60 -0.06
N GLN A 125 -7.11 -6.03 0.70
CA GLN A 125 -8.54 -6.09 0.36
C GLN A 125 -8.82 -5.36 -0.95
N LEU A 126 -8.22 -4.18 -1.14
CA LEU A 126 -8.35 -3.42 -2.38
C LEU A 126 -7.80 -4.20 -3.59
N VAL A 127 -6.60 -4.79 -3.46
CA VAL A 127 -5.99 -5.61 -4.51
C VAL A 127 -6.84 -6.84 -4.83
N ASN A 128 -7.36 -7.52 -3.81
CA ASN A 128 -8.28 -8.65 -4.01
C ASN A 128 -9.55 -8.22 -4.75
N HIS A 129 -10.12 -7.06 -4.40
CA HIS A 129 -11.27 -6.51 -5.10
C HIS A 129 -10.96 -6.27 -6.58
N ILE A 130 -9.79 -5.69 -6.91
CA ILE A 130 -9.36 -5.48 -8.30
C ILE A 130 -9.22 -6.82 -9.03
N ARG A 131 -8.59 -7.83 -8.40
CA ARG A 131 -8.39 -9.15 -9.01
C ARG A 131 -9.70 -9.88 -9.31
N LEU A 132 -10.71 -9.71 -8.45
CA LEU A 132 -11.99 -10.38 -8.61
C LEU A 132 -12.90 -9.67 -9.62
N ASN A 133 -12.87 -8.33 -9.66
CA ASN A 133 -13.82 -7.55 -10.44
C ASN A 133 -13.22 -6.92 -11.71
N GLY A 134 -11.90 -6.75 -11.78
CA GLY A 134 -11.21 -6.09 -12.89
C GLY A 134 -11.34 -4.55 -12.93
N PHE A 135 -11.93 -3.95 -11.90
CA PHE A 135 -12.11 -2.50 -11.80
C PHE A 135 -12.11 -2.01 -10.34
N LEU A 136 -11.99 -0.69 -10.19
CA LEU A 136 -12.34 0.07 -8.99
C LEU A 136 -13.37 1.13 -9.33
N ILE A 137 -14.12 1.59 -8.35
CA ILE A 137 -14.89 2.81 -8.37
C ILE A 137 -14.06 3.88 -7.65
N SER A 138 -13.84 5.01 -8.31
CA SER A 138 -13.14 6.14 -7.72
C SER A 138 -14.02 6.81 -6.65
N PRO A 139 -13.44 7.43 -5.60
CA PRO A 139 -14.17 8.24 -4.63
C PRO A 139 -14.89 9.45 -5.25
N LYS A 140 -14.65 9.73 -6.54
CA LYS A 140 -15.31 10.76 -7.34
C LYS A 140 -16.34 10.16 -8.31
N ASN A 141 -16.81 8.94 -8.05
CA ASN A 141 -17.83 8.19 -8.80
C ASN A 141 -17.47 7.89 -10.27
N GLN A 142 -16.20 7.65 -10.56
CA GLN A 142 -15.75 7.19 -11.88
C GLN A 142 -15.33 5.72 -11.82
N THR A 143 -15.79 4.87 -12.75
CA THR A 143 -15.28 3.50 -12.87
C THR A 143 -13.88 3.50 -13.50
N LEU A 144 -12.93 2.86 -12.82
CA LEU A 144 -11.53 2.73 -13.20
C LEU A 144 -11.26 1.28 -13.56
N LYS A 145 -11.02 0.99 -14.84
CA LYS A 145 -10.55 -0.34 -15.25
C LYS A 145 -9.09 -0.45 -14.87
N ILE A 146 -8.77 -1.38 -13.97
CA ILE A 146 -7.41 -1.60 -13.50
C ILE A 146 -7.11 -3.08 -13.72
N LEU A 147 -6.11 -3.35 -14.55
CA LEU A 147 -5.58 -4.68 -14.75
C LEU A 147 -4.39 -4.87 -13.81
N ILE A 148 -4.47 -5.90 -12.98
CA ILE A 148 -3.39 -6.35 -12.12
C ILE A 148 -2.93 -7.71 -12.65
N ASP A 149 -1.70 -7.77 -13.14
CA ASP A 149 -1.03 -8.95 -13.67
C ASP A 149 0.04 -9.46 -12.69
N PHE A 150 -0.41 -9.93 -11.52
CA PHE A 150 0.44 -10.62 -10.55
C PHE A 150 -0.31 -11.62 -9.66
#